data_AF-A0A7Y6UC51-F1
#
_entry.id   AF-A0A7Y6UC51-F1
#
_cell.length_a   1.000
_cell.length_b   1.000
_cell.length_c   1.000
_cell.angle_alpha   90.00
_cell.angle_beta   90.00
_cell.angle_gamma   90.00
#
_symmetry.space_group_name_H-M   'P 1'
#
loop_
_entity.id
_entity.type
_entity.pdbx_description
1 polymer ?
#
loop_
_entity_poly.entity_id
_entity_poly.type
_entity_poly.pdbx_seq_one_letter_code
_entity_poly.pdbx_strand_id
1 'polypeptide(L)'
;GEGKPITVDQVRALRSDAYIRPNEGERKIYLLEQADRMNQSAQNAMLKLLEEGPAYAVFLLLAENGGGLLQTVRSRCEELDLVPVPPAEAERWLS
;
A
#
# COMPACT_ATOMS: atom_id res chain seq x y z
N GLY A 1 -2.03 1.40 15.30
CA GLY A 1 -0.72 1.08 15.92
C GLY A 1 0.28 2.21 15.66
N GLU A 2 1.26 2.42 16.54
CA GLU A 2 2.28 3.48 16.39
C GLU A 2 3.32 3.12 15.32
N GLY A 3 2.93 3.19 14.04
CA GLY A 3 3.86 3.23 12.91
C GLY A 3 4.27 4.68 12.61
N LYS A 4 5.53 4.90 12.23
CA LYS A 4 5.94 6.19 11.66
C LYS A 4 5.33 6.31 10.26
N PRO A 5 4.77 7.48 9.88
CA PRO A 5 4.25 7.67 8.53
C PRO A 5 5.32 7.42 7.46
N ILE A 6 4.90 6.83 6.34
CA ILE A 6 5.76 6.62 5.17
C ILE A 6 6.19 7.98 4.61
N THR A 7 7.50 8.22 4.56
CA THR A 7 8.06 9.49 4.07
C THR A 7 8.26 9.46 2.56
N VAL A 8 8.35 10.64 1.95
CA VAL A 8 8.64 10.75 0.51
C VAL A 8 9.97 10.10 0.12
N ASP A 9 10.98 10.14 1.00
CA ASP A 9 12.28 9.54 0.72
C ASP A 9 12.23 8.02 0.78
N GLN A 10 11.41 7.45 1.67
CA GLN A 10 11.13 6.01 1.67
C GLN A 10 10.45 5.58 0.36
N VAL A 11 9.48 6.35 -0.15
CA VAL A 11 8.83 6.06 -1.44
C VAL A 11 9.82 6.17 -2.60
N ARG A 12 10.75 7.12 -2.58
CA ARG A 12 11.81 7.25 -3.60
C ARG A 12 12.81 6.09 -3.57
N ALA A 13 13.20 5.65 -2.37
CA ALA A 13 14.04 4.47 -2.20
C ALA A 13 13.33 3.22 -2.72
N LEU A 14 12.06 3.04 -2.35
CA LEU A 14 11.20 1.96 -2.81
C LEU A 14 11.04 1.98 -4.33
N ARG A 15 10.86 3.15 -4.96
CA ARG A 15 10.86 3.29 -6.42
C ARG A 15 12.16 2.77 -7.03
N SER A 16 13.31 3.19 -6.51
CA SER A 16 14.61 2.78 -7.04
C SER A 16 14.79 1.27 -6.96
N ASP A 17 14.39 0.68 -5.83
CA ASP A 17 14.39 -0.77 -5.63
C ASP A 17 13.39 -1.51 -6.53
N ALA A 18 12.22 -0.93 -6.82
CA ALA A 18 11.20 -1.54 -7.66
C ALA A 18 11.64 -1.76 -9.11
N TYR A 19 12.58 -0.95 -9.63
CA TYR A 19 13.16 -1.14 -10.96
C TYR A 19 14.24 -2.23 -11.02
N ILE A 20 14.70 -2.71 -9.87
CA ILE A 20 15.59 -3.87 -9.79
C ILE A 20 14.72 -5.12 -9.89
N ARG A 21 14.96 -5.93 -10.93
CA ARG A 21 14.21 -7.17 -11.19
C ARG A 21 14.27 -8.10 -9.97
N PRO A 22 13.19 -8.86 -9.69
CA PRO A 22 13.20 -9.84 -8.62
C PRO A 22 14.30 -10.88 -8.85
N ASN A 23 15.05 -11.19 -7.79
CA ASN A 23 16.09 -12.22 -7.82
C ASN A 23 15.48 -13.62 -7.91
N GLU A 24 14.32 -13.80 -7.28
CA GLU A 24 13.54 -15.05 -7.26
C GLU A 24 12.06 -14.72 -7.43
N GLY A 25 11.32 -15.58 -8.14
CA GLY A 25 9.90 -15.40 -8.41
C GLY A 25 9.58 -14.42 -9.54
N GLU A 26 8.31 -14.37 -9.95
CA GLU A 26 7.84 -13.54 -11.07
C GLU A 26 7.40 -12.13 -10.68
N ARG A 27 7.22 -11.88 -9.38
CA ARG A 27 6.69 -10.62 -8.83
C ARG A 27 7.53 -10.15 -7.65
N LYS A 28 7.60 -8.84 -7.48
CA LYS A 28 8.21 -8.18 -6.31
C LYS A 28 7.11 -7.42 -5.58
N ILE A 29 6.76 -7.87 -4.38
CA ILE A 29 5.59 -7.38 -3.64
C ILE A 29 6.04 -6.45 -2.51
N TYR A 30 5.38 -5.30 -2.41
CA TYR A 30 5.61 -4.29 -1.38
C TYR A 30 4.36 -4.12 -0.54
N LEU A 31 4.49 -4.25 0.77
CA LEU A 31 3.43 -3.95 1.74
C LEU A 31 3.69 -2.59 2.36
N LEU A 32 2.77 -1.65 2.13
CA LEU A 32 2.82 -0.30 2.68
C LEU A 32 1.77 -0.19 3.76
N GLU A 33 2.21 -0.36 5.02
CA GLU A 33 1.34 -0.20 6.18
C GLU A 33 1.01 1.27 6.44
N GLN A 34 -0.23 1.55 6.84
CA GLN A 34 -0.70 2.91 7.16
C GLN A 34 -0.47 3.91 6.01
N ALA A 35 -0.74 3.48 4.78
CA ALA A 35 -0.56 4.26 3.57
C ALA A 35 -1.37 5.56 3.56
N ASP A 36 -2.52 5.56 4.23
CA ASP A 36 -3.38 6.72 4.48
C ASP A 36 -2.73 7.81 5.36
N ARG A 37 -1.61 7.51 6.02
CA ARG A 37 -0.83 8.48 6.80
C ARG A 37 0.27 9.17 5.99
N MET A 38 0.48 8.79 4.73
CA MET A 38 1.42 9.49 3.84
C MET A 38 1.02 10.96 3.69
N ASN A 39 2.00 11.86 3.75
CA ASN A 39 1.76 13.24 3.34
C ASN A 39 1.57 13.34 1.82
N GLN A 40 1.04 14.48 1.35
CA GLN A 40 0.75 14.68 -0.07
C GLN A 40 1.96 14.45 -0.99
N SER A 41 3.17 14.80 -0.54
CA SER A 41 4.40 14.60 -1.33
C SER A 41 4.74 13.11 -1.51
N ALA A 42 4.61 12.31 -0.45
CA ALA A 42 4.81 10.87 -0.49
C ALA A 42 3.75 10.20 -1.39
N GLN A 43 2.48 10.62 -1.28
CA GLN A 43 1.40 10.10 -2.12
C GLN A 43 1.61 10.42 -3.62
N ASN A 44 2.05 11.64 -3.95
CA ASN A 44 2.39 12.01 -5.32
C ASN A 44 3.61 11.25 -5.86
N ALA A 45 4.59 10.92 -5.00
CA ALA A 45 5.69 10.05 -5.39
C ALA A 45 5.22 8.61 -5.63
N MET A 46 4.28 8.12 -4.82
CA MET A 46 3.68 6.80 -4.97
C MET A 46 2.87 6.68 -6.26
N LEU A 47 2.11 7.73 -6.60
CA LEU A 47 1.33 7.79 -7.84
C LEU A 47 2.20 7.52 -9.08
N LYS A 48 3.40 8.10 -9.16
CA LYS A 48 4.34 7.84 -10.25
C LYS A 48 4.74 6.37 -10.35
N LEU A 49 4.89 5.71 -9.21
CA LEU A 49 5.24 4.30 -9.17
C LEU A 49 4.06 3.41 -9.58
N LEU A 50 2.83 3.79 -9.25
CA LEU A 50 1.62 3.09 -9.69
C LEU A 50 1.39 3.24 -11.20
N GLU A 51 1.73 4.39 -11.79
CA GLU A 51 1.53 4.68 -13.22
C GLU A 51 2.67 4.15 -14.11
N GLU A 52 3.93 4.26 -13.66
CA GLU A 52 5.13 3.99 -14.49
C GLU A 52 5.97 2.80 -13.98
N GLY A 53 5.54 2.15 -12.91
CA GLY A 53 6.28 1.06 -12.26
C GLY A 53 6.42 -0.17 -13.17
N PRO A 54 7.45 -1.01 -12.94
CA PRO A 54 7.59 -2.25 -13.69
C PRO A 54 6.39 -3.18 -13.46
N ALA A 55 5.93 -3.86 -14.51
CA ALA A 55 4.75 -4.73 -14.46
C ALA A 55 4.84 -5.91 -13.46
N TYR A 56 6.04 -6.23 -12.98
CA TYR A 56 6.27 -7.25 -11.96
C TYR A 56 6.15 -6.72 -10.52
N ALA A 57 6.17 -5.40 -10.32
CA ALA A 57 6.06 -4.79 -9.01
C ALA A 57 4.58 -4.70 -8.59
N VAL A 58 4.28 -5.18 -7.39
CA VAL A 58 2.92 -5.17 -6.82
C VAL A 58 2.97 -4.39 -5.51
N PHE A 59 2.05 -3.44 -5.35
CA PHE A 59 1.97 -2.59 -4.16
C PHE A 59 0.66 -2.86 -3.44
N LEU A 60 0.75 -3.27 -2.18
CA LEU A 60 -0.40 -3.43 -1.29
C LEU A 60 -0.39 -2.25 -0.31
N LEU A 61 -1.33 -1.33 -0.49
CA LEU A 61 -1.49 -0.16 0.37
C LEU A 61 -2.53 -0.48 1.44
N LEU A 62 -2.09 -0.65 2.69
CA LEU A 62 -3.01 -0.84 3.80
C LEU A 62 -3.41 0.53 4.37
N ALA A 63 -4.71 0.80 4.43
CA ALA A 63 -5.26 2.02 4.96
C ALA A 63 -6.33 1.70 6.00
N GLU A 64 -6.28 2.35 7.16
CA GLU A 64 -7.39 2.30 8.13
C GLU A 64 -8.54 3.20 7.66
N ASN A 65 -8.22 4.29 6.96
CA ASN A 65 -9.19 5.18 6.31
C ASN A 65 -8.79 5.45 4.85
N GLY A 66 -9.53 4.88 3.90
CA GLY A 66 -9.32 5.13 2.47
C GLY A 66 -9.40 6.61 2.06
N GLY A 67 -10.14 7.45 2.81
CA GLY A 67 -10.20 8.89 2.58
C GLY A 67 -8.89 9.64 2.86
N GLY A 68 -7.93 9.04 3.56
CA GLY A 68 -6.59 9.59 3.76
C GLY A 68 -5.69 9.49 2.52
N LEU A 69 -6.08 8.69 1.53
CA LEU A 69 -5.42 8.61 0.24
C LEU A 69 -6.03 9.60 -0.76
N LEU A 70 -5.17 10.26 -1.53
CA LEU A 70 -5.58 11.13 -2.65
C LEU A 70 -6.40 10.31 -3.64
N GLN A 71 -7.45 10.94 -4.20
CA GLN A 71 -8.29 10.34 -5.22
C GLN A 71 -7.47 9.83 -6.42
N THR A 72 -6.39 10.53 -6.78
CA THR A 72 -5.49 10.10 -7.84
C THR A 72 -4.83 8.76 -7.51
N VAL A 73 -4.27 8.58 -6.31
CA VAL A 73 -3.69 7.29 -5.88
C VAL A 73 -4.76 6.20 -5.90
N ARG A 74 -5.93 6.46 -5.30
CA ARG A 74 -7.04 5.51 -5.23
C ARG A 74 -7.50 5.04 -6.60
N SER A 75 -7.65 5.95 -7.57
CA SER A 75 -8.08 5.61 -8.93
C SER A 75 -7.10 4.77 -9.76
N ARG A 76 -5.87 4.54 -9.27
CA ARG A 76 -4.89 3.61 -9.87
C ARG A 76 -4.72 2.32 -9.05
N CYS A 77 -5.55 2.15 -8.02
CA CYS A 77 -5.59 0.96 -7.19
C CYS A 77 -6.95 0.27 -7.37
N GLU A 78 -6.95 -1.05 -7.23
CA GLU A 78 -8.18 -1.78 -6.93
C GLU A 78 -8.45 -1.65 -5.43
N GLU A 79 -9.64 -1.16 -5.06
CA GLU A 79 -10.04 -1.03 -3.67
C GLU A 79 -10.65 -2.34 -3.16
N LEU A 80 -10.11 -2.87 -2.06
CA LEU A 80 -10.62 -4.05 -1.38
C LEU A 80 -10.98 -3.68 0.06
N ASP A 81 -12.27 -3.62 0.35
CA ASP A 81 -12.76 -3.37 1.70
C ASP A 81 -12.67 -4.65 2.55
N LEU A 82 -11.90 -4.57 3.63
CA LEU A 82 -11.83 -5.62 4.64
C LEU A 82 -12.94 -5.42 5.67
N VAL A 83 -14.03 -6.14 5.47
CA VAL A 83 -15.16 -6.14 6.42
C VAL A 83 -14.91 -7.12 7.56
N PRO A 84 -15.28 -6.76 8.81
CA PRO A 84 -15.21 -7.70 9.93
C PRO A 84 -16.05 -8.95 9.67
N VAL A 85 -15.61 -10.09 10.18
CA VAL A 85 -16.43 -11.31 10.22
C VAL A 85 -17.66 -11.10 11.12
N PRO A 86 -18.75 -11.89 10.93
CA PRO A 86 -19.91 -11.82 11.81
C PRO A 86 -19.54 -12.04 13.29
N PRO A 87 -20.22 -11.39 14.25
CA PRO A 87 -19.91 -11.52 15.68
C PRO A 87 -19.85 -12.97 16.18
N ALA A 88 -20.77 -13.82 15.73
CA ALA A 88 -20.79 -15.24 16.10
C ALA A 88 -19.54 -16.00 15.62
N GLU A 89 -18.95 -15.62 14.49
CA GLU A 89 -17.69 -16.21 14.02
C GLU A 89 -16.50 -15.68 14.81
N ALA A 90 -16.48 -14.38 15.10
CA ALA A 90 -15.47 -13.78 15.96
C ALA A 90 -15.48 -14.41 17.38
N GLU A 91 -16.66 -14.58 17.98
CA GLU A 91 -16.83 -15.21 19.29
C GLU A 91 -16.31 -16.65 19.32
N ARG A 92 -16.58 -17.44 18.26
CA ARG A 92 -16.05 -18.80 18.10
C ARG A 92 -14.52 -18.86 18.01
N TRP A 93 -13.89 -17.83 17.47
CA TRP A 93 -12.42 -17.76 17.39
C TRP A 93 -11.79 -17.32 18.72
N LEU A 94 -12.52 -16.52 19.52
CA LEU A 94 -12.04 -16.00 20.81
C LEU A 94 -12.23 -16.97 21.99
N SER A 95 -13.03 -18.03 21.84
CA SER A 95 -13.26 -19.09 22.83
C SER A 95 -12.21 -20.19 22.77
#